data_AF-A0A377R194-F1
#
_entry.id   AF-A0A377R194-F1
#
_cell.length_a   1.000
_cell.length_b   1.000
_cell.length_c   1.000
_cell.angle_alpha   90.00
_cell.angle_beta   90.00
_cell.angle_gamma   90.00
#
_symmetry.space_group_name_H-M   'P 1'
#
loop_
_entity.id
_entity.type
_entity.pdbx_description
1 polymer ?
#
loop_
_entity_poly.entity_id
_entity_poly.type
_entity_poly.pdbx_seq_one_letter_code
_entity_poly.pdbx_strand_id
1 'polypeptide(L)'
;MKKHILLATCIAAITAAAPVTAADKPSSTLRILERHHIKTGGLCGLSVEKTFHYNGASYVLYSSEGDFSPEGRRSHKNCNTGSGTFAFNLAEIRNNRVTNGNLFSGTDINTRFLDVKSVQLNGAILTFKNNEFGKNPKTGDYDPNCCAADMYLNRFDLKTSRMLQRRFIGRDKSYD
;
A
#
# COMPACT_ATOMS: atom_id res chain seq x y z
N MET A 1 57.24 -54.92 14.42
CA MET A 1 55.95 -54.86 15.15
C MET A 1 55.30 -53.51 14.87
N LYS A 2 53.99 -53.54 14.59
CA LYS A 2 53.09 -52.41 14.29
C LYS A 2 53.22 -51.25 15.27
N LYS A 3 53.08 -50.00 14.79
CA LYS A 3 51.88 -49.17 15.04
C LYS A 3 51.93 -47.83 14.28
N HIS A 4 50.82 -47.57 13.60
CA HIS A 4 50.42 -46.32 12.94
C HIS A 4 50.39 -45.15 13.92
N ILE A 5 50.45 -43.91 13.42
CA ILE A 5 49.48 -42.85 13.71
C ILE A 5 49.48 -41.90 12.50
N LEU A 6 48.43 -41.99 11.69
CA LEU A 6 47.97 -40.89 10.83
C LEU A 6 47.34 -39.85 11.77
N LEU A 7 47.81 -38.61 11.77
CA LEU A 7 47.09 -37.52 12.41
C LEU A 7 46.04 -36.98 11.44
N ALA A 8 44.78 -37.19 11.84
CA ALA A 8 43.60 -36.78 11.11
C ALA A 8 43.47 -35.25 11.04
N THR A 9 43.36 -34.72 9.82
CA THR A 9 42.86 -33.37 9.54
C THR A 9 41.37 -33.31 9.87
N CYS A 10 41.01 -32.68 10.98
CA CYS A 10 39.63 -32.28 11.28
C CYS A 10 39.21 -31.13 10.36
N ILE A 11 38.57 -31.46 9.23
CA ILE A 11 37.81 -30.48 8.45
C ILE A 11 36.51 -30.24 9.23
N ALA A 12 36.46 -29.13 9.97
CA ALA A 12 35.23 -28.62 10.53
C ALA A 12 34.31 -28.20 9.37
N ALA A 13 33.36 -29.07 9.03
CA ALA A 13 32.27 -28.72 8.13
C ALA A 13 31.43 -27.63 8.81
N ILE A 14 31.62 -26.39 8.35
CA ILE A 14 30.72 -25.29 8.66
C ILE A 14 29.37 -25.66 8.06
N THR A 15 28.45 -26.13 8.90
CA THR A 15 27.04 -26.24 8.56
C THR A 15 26.54 -24.82 8.31
N ALA A 16 26.50 -24.43 7.04
CA ALA A 16 25.74 -23.27 6.60
C ALA A 16 24.27 -23.55 6.94
N ALA A 17 23.83 -23.06 8.10
CA ALA A 17 22.42 -22.92 8.39
C ALA A 17 21.87 -21.93 7.35
N ALA A 18 21.28 -22.48 6.29
CA ALA A 18 20.46 -21.70 5.38
C ALA A 18 19.45 -20.93 6.24
N PRO A 19 19.27 -19.61 6.04
CA PRO A 19 18.23 -18.88 6.75
C PRO A 19 16.92 -19.56 6.39
N VAL A 20 16.32 -20.22 7.38
CA VAL A 20 14.93 -20.66 7.31
C VAL A 20 14.16 -19.39 7.03
N THR A 21 13.60 -19.28 5.82
CA THR A 21 12.67 -18.23 5.43
C THR A 21 11.48 -18.35 6.38
N ALA A 22 11.57 -17.65 7.50
CA ALA A 22 10.47 -17.50 8.43
C ALA A 22 9.30 -16.99 7.60
N ALA A 23 8.26 -17.81 7.43
CA ALA A 23 7.02 -17.39 6.81
C ALA A 23 6.66 -16.01 7.36
N ASP A 24 6.60 -15.02 6.47
CA ASP A 24 6.47 -13.60 6.83
C ASP A 24 5.33 -13.46 7.82
N LYS A 25 5.65 -13.23 9.10
CA LYS A 25 4.65 -12.88 10.08
C LYS A 25 4.00 -11.60 9.55
N PRO A 26 2.65 -11.52 9.45
CA PRO A 26 1.99 -10.31 8.99
C PRO A 26 2.55 -9.12 9.76
N SER A 27 2.97 -8.08 9.04
CA SER A 27 3.59 -6.91 9.68
C SER A 27 2.71 -6.42 10.83
N SER A 28 3.32 -5.96 11.92
CA SER A 28 2.56 -5.46 13.09
C SER A 28 1.54 -4.39 12.68
N THR A 29 1.91 -3.57 11.69
CA THR A 29 1.05 -2.57 11.04
C THR A 29 -0.16 -3.18 10.34
N LEU A 30 0.03 -4.22 9.52
CA LEU A 30 -1.08 -4.89 8.82
C LEU A 30 -2.10 -5.42 9.85
N ARG A 31 -1.64 -6.07 10.92
CA ARG A 31 -2.54 -6.56 11.99
C ARG A 31 -3.30 -5.43 12.70
N ILE A 32 -2.72 -4.25 12.82
CA ILE A 32 -3.40 -3.08 13.39
C ILE A 32 -4.52 -2.62 12.45
N LEU A 33 -4.23 -2.50 11.15
CA LEU A 33 -5.22 -2.13 10.13
C LEU A 33 -6.34 -3.15 10.01
N GLU A 34 -6.01 -4.44 9.96
CA GLU A 34 -6.98 -5.52 9.84
C GLU A 34 -7.98 -5.52 11.00
N ARG A 35 -7.49 -5.38 12.24
CA ARG A 35 -8.35 -5.30 13.43
C ARG A 35 -9.23 -4.06 13.43
N HIS A 36 -8.70 -2.94 12.96
CA HIS A 36 -9.49 -1.71 12.82
C HIS A 36 -10.67 -1.94 11.88
N HIS A 37 -10.41 -2.43 10.67
CA HIS A 37 -11.46 -2.62 9.65
C HIS A 37 -12.47 -3.72 10.02
N ILE A 38 -12.05 -4.81 10.66
CA ILE A 38 -12.98 -5.81 11.21
C ILE A 38 -13.96 -5.16 12.20
N LYS A 39 -13.44 -4.31 13.10
CA LYS A 39 -14.25 -3.63 14.12
C LYS A 39 -15.21 -2.62 13.50
N THR A 40 -14.76 -1.82 12.55
CA THR A 40 -15.56 -0.74 11.94
C THR A 40 -16.47 -1.22 10.81
N GLY A 41 -16.22 -2.42 10.26
CA GLY A 41 -16.92 -2.91 9.08
C GLY A 41 -16.46 -2.25 7.79
N GLY A 42 -15.19 -1.84 7.75
CA GLY A 42 -14.60 -1.15 6.60
C GLY A 42 -14.06 -2.12 5.55
N LEU A 43 -12.82 -1.87 5.15
CA LEU A 43 -12.17 -2.48 4.00
C LEU A 43 -11.64 -3.89 4.29
N CYS A 44 -11.53 -4.68 3.23
CA CYS A 44 -11.10 -6.08 3.23
C CYS A 44 -9.93 -6.29 2.26
N GLY A 45 -9.14 -7.35 2.48
CA GLY A 45 -8.07 -7.76 1.57
C GLY A 45 -6.94 -6.74 1.58
N LEU A 46 -6.40 -6.48 2.78
CA LEU A 46 -5.49 -5.37 2.99
C LEU A 46 -4.04 -5.78 2.71
N SER A 47 -3.29 -4.90 2.04
CA SER A 47 -1.84 -5.02 1.89
C SER A 47 -1.15 -3.71 2.26
N VAL A 48 -0.05 -3.79 3.01
CA VAL A 48 0.76 -2.61 3.35
C VAL A 48 1.75 -2.36 2.21
N GLU A 49 1.64 -1.20 1.58
CA GLU A 49 2.47 -0.81 0.44
C GLU A 49 3.69 -0.01 0.87
N LYS A 50 3.48 0.97 1.78
CA LYS A 50 4.54 1.84 2.28
C LYS A 50 4.20 2.40 3.65
N THR A 51 5.21 2.54 4.50
CA THR A 51 5.05 3.18 5.82
C THR A 51 6.00 4.37 5.92
N PHE A 52 5.50 5.47 6.44
CA PHE A 52 6.25 6.69 6.72
C PHE A 52 6.11 7.05 8.19
N HIS A 53 7.09 7.76 8.74
CA HIS A 53 7.05 8.25 10.11
C HIS A 53 7.20 9.76 10.13
N TYR A 54 6.26 10.45 10.78
CA TYR A 54 6.29 11.89 10.93
C TYR A 54 5.57 12.32 12.21
N ASN A 55 6.18 13.22 12.98
CA ASN A 55 5.60 13.82 14.19
C ASN A 55 4.97 12.79 15.16
N GLY A 56 5.70 11.71 15.44
CA GLY A 56 5.26 10.64 16.36
C GLY A 56 4.12 9.75 15.85
N ALA A 57 3.72 9.89 14.58
CA ALA A 57 2.76 9.00 13.92
C ALA A 57 3.43 8.15 12.84
N SER A 58 2.83 6.98 12.61
CA SER A 58 3.08 6.16 11.42
C SER A 58 1.97 6.42 10.41
N TYR A 59 2.33 6.86 9.22
CA TYR A 59 1.43 7.01 8.09
C TYR A 59 1.60 5.81 7.16
N VAL A 60 0.53 5.07 6.92
CA VAL A 60 0.58 3.79 6.22
C VAL A 60 -0.21 3.89 4.94
N LEU A 61 0.48 3.85 3.82
CA LEU A 61 -0.14 3.63 2.52
C LEU A 61 -0.44 2.14 2.41
N TYR A 62 -1.70 1.79 2.25
CA TYR A 62 -2.16 0.42 2.13
C TYR A 62 -3.20 0.30 1.02
N SER A 63 -3.26 -0.86 0.38
CA SER A 63 -4.30 -1.20 -0.58
C SER A 63 -5.38 -2.05 0.06
N SER A 64 -6.57 -2.05 -0.54
CA SER A 64 -7.68 -2.94 -0.20
C SER A 64 -8.24 -3.56 -1.47
N GLU A 65 -8.59 -4.84 -1.44
CA GLU A 65 -9.26 -5.53 -2.55
C GLU A 65 -10.74 -5.16 -2.67
N GLY A 66 -11.37 -4.76 -1.57
CA GLY A 66 -12.76 -4.29 -1.55
C GLY A 66 -13.33 -4.19 -0.15
N ASP A 67 -14.62 -4.46 -0.01
CA ASP A 67 -15.34 -4.40 1.26
C ASP A 67 -15.57 -5.80 1.82
N PHE A 68 -15.90 -5.91 3.11
CA PHE A 68 -16.34 -7.19 3.65
C PHE A 68 -17.62 -7.66 2.97
N SER A 69 -17.72 -8.97 2.75
CA SER A 69 -19.00 -9.59 2.38
C SER A 69 -20.08 -9.20 3.41
N PRO A 70 -21.27 -8.75 2.96
CA PRO A 70 -22.40 -8.47 3.86
C PRO A 70 -22.90 -9.74 4.55
N GLU A 71 -22.63 -10.90 3.94
CA GLU A 71 -23.01 -12.21 4.44
C GLU A 71 -21.86 -12.86 5.20
N GLY A 72 -22.09 -13.14 6.48
CA GLY A 72 -21.18 -13.93 7.33
C GLY A 72 -20.27 -13.11 8.25
N ARG A 73 -19.27 -13.79 8.84
CA ARG A 73 -18.30 -13.16 9.74
C ARG A 73 -17.23 -12.42 8.94
N ARG A 74 -16.99 -11.16 9.29
CA ARG A 74 -15.94 -10.33 8.69
C ARG A 74 -14.58 -11.01 8.78
N SER A 75 -13.96 -11.23 7.63
CA SER A 75 -12.66 -11.89 7.48
C SER A 75 -11.96 -11.30 6.26
N HIS A 76 -10.68 -10.97 6.40
CA HIS A 76 -9.85 -10.47 5.30
C HIS A 76 -9.58 -11.49 4.19
N LYS A 77 -10.06 -12.74 4.37
CA LYS A 77 -9.98 -13.79 3.35
C LYS A 77 -11.16 -13.77 2.37
N ASN A 78 -12.30 -13.19 2.78
CA ASN A 78 -13.56 -13.26 2.04
C ASN A 78 -14.07 -11.84 1.79
N CYS A 79 -13.48 -11.20 0.79
CA CYS A 79 -13.84 -9.85 0.39
C CYS A 79 -14.90 -9.89 -0.72
N ASN A 80 -15.86 -8.97 -0.67
CA ASN A 80 -16.67 -8.67 -1.82
C ASN A 80 -15.82 -7.83 -2.78
N THR A 81 -15.46 -8.42 -3.92
CA THR A 81 -14.55 -7.81 -4.90
C THR A 81 -15.29 -7.53 -6.20
N GLY A 82 -14.85 -6.53 -6.94
CA GLY A 82 -15.40 -6.19 -8.24
C GLY A 82 -14.51 -5.21 -9.00
N SER A 83 -14.80 -5.02 -10.29
CA SER A 83 -14.17 -3.95 -11.07
C SER A 83 -14.56 -2.61 -10.46
N GLY A 84 -13.66 -2.00 -9.68
CA GLY A 84 -14.03 -0.83 -8.88
C GLY A 84 -13.46 -0.80 -7.48
N THR A 85 -13.33 -1.98 -6.86
CA THR A 85 -13.22 -2.09 -5.39
C THR A 85 -11.79 -1.97 -4.89
N PHE A 86 -10.81 -2.18 -5.77
CA PHE A 86 -9.41 -1.96 -5.42
C PHE A 86 -9.12 -0.46 -5.28
N ALA A 87 -8.58 -0.06 -4.13
CA ALA A 87 -8.19 1.32 -3.87
C ALA A 87 -6.98 1.41 -2.93
N PHE A 88 -6.15 2.44 -3.12
CA PHE A 88 -5.14 2.83 -2.14
C PHE A 88 -5.74 3.78 -1.09
N ASN A 89 -5.27 3.64 0.15
CA ASN A 89 -5.71 4.37 1.32
C ASN A 89 -4.50 4.80 2.14
N LEU A 90 -4.62 5.90 2.88
CA LEU A 90 -3.56 6.39 3.76
C LEU A 90 -4.04 6.47 5.21
N ALA A 91 -3.63 5.51 6.05
CA ALA A 91 -3.98 5.53 7.47
C ALA A 91 -2.98 6.33 8.30
N GLU A 92 -3.46 6.94 9.38
CA GLU A 92 -2.62 7.48 10.46
C GLU A 92 -2.73 6.59 11.70
N ILE A 93 -1.59 6.08 12.17
CA ILE A 93 -1.48 5.25 13.35
C ILE A 93 -0.65 5.98 14.42
N ARG A 94 -1.22 6.10 15.62
CA ARG A 94 -0.53 6.59 16.82
C ARG A 94 -0.70 5.59 17.95
N ASN A 95 0.37 5.31 18.71
CA ASN A 95 0.33 4.40 19.86
C ASN A 95 -0.34 3.06 19.54
N ASN A 96 0.04 2.44 18.40
CA ASN A 96 -0.52 1.18 17.89
C ASN A 96 -2.04 1.18 17.66
N ARG A 97 -2.65 2.34 17.43
CA ARG A 97 -4.07 2.51 17.12
C ARG A 97 -4.25 3.35 15.86
N VAL A 98 -5.17 2.92 15.00
CA VAL A 98 -5.61 3.72 13.85
C VAL A 98 -6.40 4.92 14.37
N THR A 99 -5.89 6.11 14.12
CA THR A 99 -6.53 7.40 14.46
C THR A 99 -7.31 7.96 13.27
N ASN A 100 -6.87 7.68 12.05
CA ASN A 100 -7.64 7.90 10.83
C ASN A 100 -7.40 6.71 9.88
N GLY A 101 -8.48 6.10 9.39
CA GLY A 101 -8.40 4.94 8.49
C GLY A 101 -8.06 5.33 7.05
N ASN A 102 -8.41 6.53 6.60
CA ASN A 102 -8.11 7.00 5.26
C ASN A 102 -8.08 8.54 5.19
N LEU A 103 -6.87 9.10 5.23
CA LEU A 103 -6.60 10.53 5.07
C LEU A 103 -6.91 11.06 3.67
N PHE A 104 -7.01 10.21 2.66
CA PHE A 104 -7.48 10.62 1.33
C PHE A 104 -9.01 10.73 1.26
N SER A 105 -9.74 10.33 2.30
CA SER A 105 -11.19 10.51 2.34
C SER A 105 -11.56 11.98 2.19
N GLY A 106 -12.48 12.28 1.27
CA GLY A 106 -12.90 13.65 0.96
C GLY A 106 -11.97 14.41 0.01
N THR A 107 -10.94 13.76 -0.54
CA THR A 107 -10.15 14.33 -1.65
C THR A 107 -10.69 13.88 -3.01
N ASP A 108 -10.58 14.75 -4.01
CA ASP A 108 -10.96 14.45 -5.41
C ASP A 108 -9.80 13.81 -6.17
N ILE A 109 -9.28 12.70 -5.66
CA ILE A 109 -8.27 11.90 -6.37
C ILE A 109 -8.79 10.48 -6.57
N ASN A 110 -8.54 9.93 -7.73
CA ASN A 110 -8.73 8.52 -7.98
C ASN A 110 -7.56 7.73 -7.39
N THR A 111 -7.74 7.27 -6.15
CA THR A 111 -6.72 6.46 -5.47
C THR A 111 -6.61 5.05 -6.00
N ARG A 112 -7.43 4.62 -6.98
CA ARG A 112 -7.32 3.28 -7.59
C ARG A 112 -6.10 3.16 -8.49
N PHE A 113 -5.64 4.29 -9.05
CA PHE A 113 -4.51 4.38 -9.97
C PHE A 113 -3.37 5.23 -9.40
N LEU A 114 -3.15 5.15 -8.10
CA LEU A 114 -2.02 5.80 -7.44
C LEU A 114 -0.73 5.01 -7.72
N ASP A 115 0.32 5.71 -8.16
CA ASP A 115 1.64 5.10 -8.38
C ASP A 115 2.43 5.05 -7.07
N VAL A 116 2.40 3.89 -6.41
CA VAL A 116 3.10 3.64 -5.13
C VAL A 116 4.59 3.99 -5.20
N LYS A 117 5.25 3.79 -6.35
CA LYS A 117 6.68 4.04 -6.51
C LYS A 117 7.00 5.53 -6.49
N SER A 118 6.05 6.37 -6.94
CA SER A 118 6.20 7.83 -6.92
C SER A 118 6.03 8.46 -5.54
N VAL A 119 5.50 7.73 -4.56
CA VAL A 119 5.12 8.30 -3.26
C VAL A 119 6.36 8.65 -2.45
N GLN A 120 6.49 9.92 -2.08
CA GLN A 120 7.61 10.46 -1.31
C GLN A 120 7.09 11.37 -0.20
N LEU A 121 7.76 11.34 0.95
CA LEU A 121 7.48 12.23 2.08
C LEU A 121 8.61 13.25 2.25
N ASN A 122 8.27 14.53 2.29
CA ASN A 122 9.19 15.60 2.65
C ASN A 122 8.55 16.48 3.75
N GLY A 123 9.06 16.38 4.97
CA GLY A 123 8.42 16.98 6.13
C GLY A 123 7.00 16.43 6.34
N ALA A 124 6.01 17.32 6.35
CA ALA A 124 4.59 16.94 6.42
C ALA A 124 3.95 16.67 5.05
N ILE A 125 4.67 16.90 3.95
CA ILE A 125 4.09 16.91 2.60
C ILE A 125 4.35 15.57 1.91
N LEU A 126 3.28 14.83 1.65
CA LEU A 126 3.28 13.63 0.82
C LEU A 126 3.11 14.04 -0.64
N THR A 127 4.08 13.69 -1.48
CA THR A 127 4.03 13.89 -2.93
C THR A 127 3.84 12.54 -3.60
N PHE A 128 2.91 12.46 -4.55
CA PHE A 128 2.64 11.23 -5.28
C PHE A 128 1.97 11.52 -6.63
N LYS A 129 2.03 10.54 -7.52
CA LYS A 129 1.31 10.55 -8.79
C LYS A 129 0.10 9.64 -8.73
N ASN A 130 -0.93 10.00 -9.46
CA ASN A 130 -2.01 9.09 -9.79
C ASN A 130 -2.52 9.37 -11.21
N ASN A 131 -3.24 8.40 -11.76
CA ASN A 131 -3.98 8.60 -12.99
C ASN A 131 -5.46 8.85 -12.72
N GLU A 132 -6.08 9.60 -13.61
CA GLU A 132 -7.48 10.00 -13.55
C GLU A 132 -8.19 9.65 -14.85
N PHE A 133 -9.50 9.38 -14.75
CA PHE A 133 -10.34 9.26 -15.93
C PHE A 133 -10.36 10.61 -16.63
N GLY A 134 -9.72 10.63 -17.79
CA GLY A 134 -9.51 11.84 -18.55
C GLY A 134 -10.61 12.09 -19.55
N LYS A 135 -10.34 13.05 -20.42
CA LYS A 135 -11.06 13.22 -21.68
C LYS A 135 -10.42 12.36 -22.76
N ASN A 136 -11.24 11.74 -23.62
CA ASN A 136 -10.80 11.02 -24.80
C ASN A 136 -9.80 11.88 -25.62
N PRO A 137 -8.60 11.39 -25.95
CA PRO A 137 -7.59 12.16 -26.68
C PRO A 137 -8.03 12.66 -28.04
N LYS A 138 -8.91 11.92 -28.71
CA LYS A 138 -9.33 12.18 -30.09
C LYS A 138 -10.53 13.12 -30.14
N THR A 139 -11.44 13.04 -29.18
CA THR A 139 -12.69 13.81 -29.20
C THR A 139 -12.75 14.93 -28.16
N GLY A 140 -11.94 14.85 -27.10
CA GLY A 140 -12.00 15.80 -25.98
C GLY A 140 -13.21 15.61 -25.05
N ASP A 141 -14.00 14.56 -25.26
CA ASP A 141 -15.17 14.23 -24.45
C ASP A 141 -14.78 13.47 -23.19
N TYR A 142 -15.58 13.62 -22.14
CA TYR A 142 -15.43 12.81 -20.92
C TYR A 142 -15.71 11.35 -21.24
N ASP A 143 -14.71 10.48 -21.02
CA ASP A 143 -14.87 9.04 -21.22
C ASP A 143 -14.70 8.32 -19.87
N PRO A 144 -15.81 8.11 -19.13
CA PRO A 144 -15.75 7.43 -17.84
C PRO A 144 -15.42 5.93 -17.94
N ASN A 145 -15.40 5.38 -19.16
CA ASN A 145 -15.22 3.95 -19.43
C ASN A 145 -13.85 3.62 -20.02
N CYS A 146 -13.15 4.60 -20.59
CA CYS A 146 -11.83 4.42 -21.18
C CYS A 146 -10.75 5.14 -20.35
N CYS A 147 -10.00 4.30 -19.65
CA CYS A 147 -8.61 4.50 -19.25
C CYS A 147 -8.31 5.73 -18.38
N ALA A 148 -7.94 5.47 -17.13
CA ALA A 148 -7.30 6.47 -16.29
C ALA A 148 -5.90 6.76 -16.85
N ALA A 149 -5.81 7.65 -17.85
CA ALA A 149 -4.61 7.96 -18.60
C ALA A 149 -4.07 9.36 -18.27
N ASP A 150 -4.91 10.27 -17.77
CA ASP A 150 -4.46 11.61 -17.40
C ASP A 150 -3.68 11.54 -16.09
N MET A 151 -2.39 11.88 -16.14
CA MET A 151 -1.48 11.77 -15.02
C MET A 151 -1.41 13.08 -14.25
N TYR A 152 -1.50 12.99 -12.93
CA TYR A 152 -1.39 14.12 -12.01
C TYR A 152 -0.24 13.94 -11.02
N LEU A 153 0.43 15.04 -10.70
CA LEU A 153 1.32 15.16 -9.55
C LEU A 153 0.57 15.86 -8.42
N ASN A 154 0.49 15.20 -7.27
CA ASN A 154 -0.24 15.65 -6.10
C ASN A 154 0.71 15.99 -4.96
N ARG A 155 0.33 16.98 -4.16
CA ARG A 155 0.97 17.32 -2.88
C ARG A 155 -0.11 17.37 -1.81
N PHE A 156 -0.03 16.48 -0.84
CA PHE A 156 -0.97 16.34 0.25
C PHE A 156 -0.28 16.67 1.58
N ASP A 157 -0.89 17.53 2.40
CA ASP A 157 -0.38 17.86 3.72
C ASP A 157 -0.95 16.91 4.77
N LEU A 158 -0.08 16.11 5.40
CA LEU A 158 -0.43 15.19 6.48
C LEU A 158 -0.91 15.90 7.75
N LYS A 159 -0.55 17.17 7.95
CA LYS A 159 -0.89 17.93 9.14
C LYS A 159 -2.31 18.48 9.09
N THR A 160 -2.74 18.95 7.92
CA THR A 160 -4.09 19.48 7.70
C THR A 160 -5.03 18.46 7.07
N SER A 161 -4.52 17.32 6.61
CA SER A 161 -5.25 16.30 5.85
C SER A 161 -5.91 16.88 4.59
N ARG A 162 -5.16 17.70 3.84
CA ARG A 162 -5.68 18.41 2.67
C ARG A 162 -4.76 18.29 1.47
N MET A 163 -5.39 18.29 0.29
CA MET A 163 -4.68 18.47 -0.96
C MET A 163 -4.19 19.92 -1.07
N LEU A 164 -2.88 20.12 -1.17
CA LEU A 164 -2.27 21.44 -1.39
C LEU A 164 -2.21 21.77 -2.88
N GLN A 165 -1.94 20.76 -3.71
CA GLN A 165 -1.78 20.93 -5.15
C GLN A 165 -2.11 19.63 -5.87
N ARG A 166 -2.79 19.77 -7.01
CA ARG A 166 -2.98 18.72 -8.03
C ARG A 166 -2.64 19.32 -9.38
N ARG A 167 -1.61 18.78 -10.04
CA ARG A 167 -1.08 19.34 -11.29
C ARG A 167 -1.07 18.28 -12.37
N PHE A 168 -1.73 18.53 -13.50
CA PHE A 168 -1.63 17.69 -14.69
C PHE A 168 -0.18 17.69 -15.20
N ILE A 169 0.37 16.50 -15.45
CA ILE A 169 1.76 16.32 -15.90
C ILE A 169 1.89 15.57 -17.23
N GLY A 170 0.78 15.22 -17.86
CA GLY A 170 0.75 14.54 -19.15
C GLY A 170 -0.24 13.38 -19.17
N ARG A 171 -0.21 12.63 -20.27
CA ARG A 171 -1.04 11.46 -20.49
C ARG A 171 -0.18 10.22 -20.65
N ASP A 172 -0.60 9.12 -20.04
CA ASP A 172 0.00 7.81 -20.28
C ASP A 172 -0.37 7.34 -21.69
N LYS A 173 0.67 7.16 -22.53
CA LYS A 173 0.55 6.75 -23.93
C LYS A 173 0.22 5.27 -24.10
N SER A 174 0.19 4.49 -23.01
CA SER A 174 -0.23 3.08 -23.06
C SER A 174 -1.71 2.90 -23.46
N TYR A 175 -2.48 3.99 -23.47
CA TYR A 175 -3.90 4.04 -23.77
C TYR A 175 -4.25 4.81 -25.07
N ASP A 176 -3.26 5.20 -25.87
CA ASP A 176 -3.44 5.82 -27.21
C ASP A 176 -3.56 4.75 -28.32
#